data_AF-A0A2V1AD36-F1
#
_entry.id   AF-A0A2V1AD36-F1
#
_cell.length_a   1.000
_cell.length_b   1.000
_cell.length_c   1.000
_cell.angle_alpha   90.00
_cell.angle_beta   90.00
_cell.angle_gamma   90.00
#
_symmetry.space_group_name_H-M   'P 1'
#
loop_
_entity.id
_entity.type
_entity.pdbx_description
1 polymer ?
#
loop_
_entity_poly.entity_id
_entity_poly.type
_entity_poly.pdbx_seq_one_letter_code
_entity_poly.pdbx_strand_id
1 'polypeptide(L)'
;MYRGLLASARRLSISPQLRASKLLQEVKSDPNNIDAVCTSYGWFLVPKKYVSRGWTETQLDQLLSKIPGLKSGVTISSEDPLFEKAQEEIEKWVDQTKKSDIPNPEIETASTRKKAAEQALYITQYLGNSLQRKDGAMVESRPKEERVSFTHAWNYFRSICGKEFRKEDGKIDQQAIVSKWKSMSKIEKNEYREAYMKVLQEGKEVFMGKIVTREFKDEWLKKRKASVGRGRPRKKDLEEISD
;
A
#
# COMPACT_ATOMS: atom_id res chain seq x y z
N MET A 1 10.93 -8.36 -10.02
CA MET A 1 11.41 -7.56 -8.86
C MET A 1 12.79 -8.00 -8.36
N TYR A 2 13.69 -8.53 -9.21
CA TYR A 2 15.04 -9.00 -8.77
C TYR A 2 16.17 -7.97 -8.93
N ARG A 3 15.91 -6.80 -9.52
CA ARG A 3 16.95 -5.80 -9.81
C ARG A 3 17.35 -4.94 -8.61
N GLY A 4 16.51 -4.84 -7.57
CA GLY A 4 16.80 -4.04 -6.38
C GLY A 4 17.79 -4.71 -5.42
N LEU A 5 17.70 -6.02 -5.23
CA LEU A 5 18.54 -6.79 -4.29
C LEU A 5 20.01 -6.84 -4.73
N LEU A 6 20.27 -7.02 -6.03
CA LEU A 6 21.63 -7.02 -6.60
C LEU A 6 22.32 -5.66 -6.47
N ALA A 7 21.57 -4.56 -6.46
CA ALA A 7 22.15 -3.21 -6.33
C ALA A 7 22.67 -2.96 -4.91
N SER A 8 22.00 -3.50 -3.88
CA SER A 8 22.43 -3.38 -2.49
C SER A 8 23.67 -4.22 -2.20
N ALA A 9 23.73 -5.46 -2.69
CA ALA A 9 24.90 -6.33 -2.54
C ALA A 9 26.16 -5.75 -3.21
N ARG A 10 26.00 -5.12 -4.38
CA ARG A 10 27.11 -4.44 -5.07
C ARG A 10 27.62 -3.21 -4.33
N ARG A 11 26.76 -2.48 -3.60
CA ARG A 11 27.21 -1.33 -2.80
C ARG A 11 28.03 -1.76 -1.58
N LEU A 12 27.65 -2.86 -0.93
CA LEU A 12 28.37 -3.41 0.21
C LEU A 12 29.78 -3.93 -0.16
N SER A 13 30.01 -4.36 -1.41
CA SER A 13 31.30 -4.91 -1.84
C SER A 13 32.36 -3.87 -2.23
N ILE A 14 32.00 -2.58 -2.31
CA ILE A 14 32.87 -1.50 -2.82
C ILE A 14 33.64 -0.79 -1.68
N SER A 15 33.25 -1.00 -0.42
CA SER A 15 33.95 -0.43 0.74
C SER A 15 35.37 -1.02 0.87
N PRO A 16 36.45 -0.22 0.77
CA PRO A 16 37.84 -0.72 0.63
C PRO A 16 38.45 -1.35 1.89
N GLN A 17 37.75 -1.35 3.03
CA GLN A 17 38.32 -1.66 4.34
C GLN A 17 38.02 -3.09 4.84
N LEU A 18 37.13 -3.84 4.18
CA LEU A 18 36.65 -5.13 4.67
C LEU A 18 37.55 -6.27 4.16
N ARG A 19 38.51 -6.74 4.97
CA ARG A 19 39.47 -7.80 4.59
C ARG A 19 39.13 -9.21 5.10
N ALA A 20 38.13 -9.38 5.98
CA ALA A 20 38.05 -10.60 6.79
C ALA A 20 36.99 -11.65 6.39
N SER A 21 35.88 -11.30 5.75
CA SER A 21 34.76 -12.25 5.61
C SER A 21 34.81 -13.05 4.28
N LYS A 22 34.69 -14.37 4.35
CA LYS A 22 34.70 -15.31 3.22
C LYS A 22 33.62 -14.98 2.19
N LEU A 23 32.42 -14.60 2.65
CA LEU A 23 31.29 -14.26 1.79
C LEU A 23 31.53 -12.97 1.01
N LEU A 24 32.23 -11.97 1.55
CA LEU A 24 32.60 -10.78 0.77
C LEU A 24 33.55 -11.09 -0.38
N GLN A 25 34.46 -12.06 -0.22
CA GLN A 25 35.31 -12.53 -1.32
C GLN A 25 34.50 -13.33 -2.35
N GLU A 26 33.55 -14.12 -1.88
CA GLU A 26 32.64 -14.88 -2.74
C GLU A 26 31.68 -13.94 -3.53
N VAL A 27 31.25 -12.81 -2.97
CA VAL A 27 30.47 -11.79 -3.70
C VAL A 27 31.27 -11.23 -4.89
N LYS A 28 32.58 -11.04 -4.73
CA LYS A 28 33.45 -10.52 -5.79
C LYS A 28 33.66 -11.53 -6.92
N SER A 29 33.65 -12.83 -6.61
CA SER A 29 33.91 -13.90 -7.57
C SER A 29 32.64 -14.43 -8.23
N ASP A 30 31.58 -14.70 -7.45
CA ASP A 30 30.27 -15.11 -7.94
C ASP A 30 29.13 -14.36 -7.20
N PRO A 31 28.79 -13.14 -7.64
CA PRO A 31 27.72 -12.35 -7.02
C PRO A 31 26.34 -12.99 -7.19
N ASN A 32 26.18 -13.98 -8.08
CA ASN A 32 24.89 -14.61 -8.30
C ASN A 32 24.58 -15.69 -7.26
N ASN A 33 25.56 -16.18 -6.51
CA ASN A 33 25.37 -17.21 -5.49
C ASN A 33 25.00 -16.63 -4.11
N ILE A 34 25.04 -15.31 -3.94
CA ILE A 34 24.83 -14.63 -2.66
C ILE A 34 23.58 -13.76 -2.73
N ASP A 35 22.88 -13.70 -1.60
CA ASP A 35 21.76 -12.78 -1.38
C ASP A 35 22.02 -11.89 -0.17
N ALA A 36 21.34 -10.75 -0.13
CA ALA A 36 21.37 -9.85 1.01
C ALA A 36 20.05 -10.01 1.78
N VAL A 37 20.13 -10.47 3.03
CA VAL A 37 18.98 -10.67 3.90
C VAL A 37 18.81 -9.43 4.78
N CYS A 38 17.59 -8.89 4.81
CA CYS A 38 17.24 -7.76 5.67
C CYS A 38 16.85 -8.28 7.04
N THR A 39 17.53 -7.79 8.07
CA THR A 39 17.29 -8.12 9.47
C THR A 39 16.94 -6.87 10.26
N SER A 40 16.54 -7.03 11.52
CA SER A 40 16.26 -5.91 12.43
C SER A 40 17.48 -5.03 12.73
N TYR A 41 18.69 -5.49 12.34
CA TYR A 41 19.98 -4.84 12.60
C TYR A 41 20.66 -4.32 11.32
N GLY A 42 20.11 -4.63 10.14
CA GLY A 42 20.66 -4.20 8.85
C GLY A 42 20.66 -5.29 7.78
N TRP A 43 21.46 -5.08 6.74
CA TRP A 43 21.59 -6.00 5.61
C TRP A 43 22.83 -6.86 5.76
N PHE A 44 22.66 -8.18 5.74
CA PHE A 44 23.76 -9.12 5.86
C PHE A 44 23.82 -10.08 4.67
N LEU A 45 25.03 -10.56 4.37
CA LEU A 45 25.27 -11.42 3.21
C LEU A 45 25.11 -12.89 3.60
N VAL A 46 24.35 -13.63 2.79
CA VAL A 46 24.09 -15.07 2.99
C VAL A 46 24.07 -15.79 1.64
N PRO A 47 24.65 -17.00 1.50
CA PRO A 47 24.54 -17.75 0.26
C PRO A 47 23.09 -18.15 -0.01
N LYS A 48 22.64 -18.02 -1.26
CA LYS A 48 21.25 -18.30 -1.69
C LYS A 48 20.76 -19.69 -1.30
N LYS A 49 21.67 -20.66 -1.22
CA LYS A 49 21.38 -22.04 -0.80
C LYS A 49 20.80 -22.13 0.62
N TYR A 50 21.02 -21.10 1.45
CA TYR A 50 20.57 -21.02 2.83
C TYR A 50 19.51 -19.94 3.08
N VAL A 51 19.00 -19.33 2.00
CA VAL A 51 18.00 -18.27 2.07
C VAL A 51 16.60 -18.87 1.85
N SER A 52 15.79 -18.83 2.90
CA SER A 52 14.36 -19.13 2.86
C SER A 52 13.59 -17.97 3.50
N ARG A 53 12.52 -17.54 2.83
CA ARG A 53 11.77 -16.33 3.18
C ARG A 53 11.16 -16.46 4.57
N GLY A 54 11.38 -15.47 5.44
CA GLY A 54 10.89 -15.45 6.82
C GLY A 54 11.65 -16.36 7.79
N TRP A 55 12.09 -17.55 7.35
CA TRP A 55 12.87 -18.46 8.21
C TRP A 55 14.29 -17.93 8.46
N THR A 56 15.03 -17.61 7.41
CA THR A 56 16.42 -17.13 7.53
C THR A 56 16.48 -15.82 8.30
N GLU A 57 15.54 -14.90 8.03
CA GLU A 57 15.43 -13.61 8.73
C GLU A 57 15.27 -13.82 10.25
N THR A 58 14.38 -14.72 10.66
CA THR A 58 14.14 -15.02 12.09
C THR A 58 15.36 -15.63 12.77
N GLN A 59 16.05 -16.56 12.09
CA GLN A 59 17.26 -17.19 12.63
C GLN A 59 18.40 -16.18 12.79
N LEU A 60 18.62 -15.32 11.78
CA LEU A 60 19.64 -14.29 11.84
C LEU A 60 19.34 -13.25 12.93
N ASP A 61 18.09 -12.80 13.08
CA ASP A 61 17.70 -11.90 14.16
C ASP A 61 17.99 -12.51 15.55
N GLN A 62 17.71 -13.80 15.74
CA GLN A 62 18.03 -14.50 16.98
C GLN A 62 19.55 -14.59 17.23
N LEU A 63 20.36 -14.82 16.20
CA LEU A 63 21.81 -14.86 16.32
C LEU A 63 22.38 -13.48 16.66
N LEU A 64 21.96 -12.46 15.93
CA LEU A 64 22.43 -11.09 16.08
C LEU A 64 22.03 -10.50 17.44
N SER A 65 20.89 -10.91 18.01
CA SER A 65 20.47 -10.50 19.35
C SER A 65 21.42 -10.92 20.48
N LYS A 66 22.26 -11.95 20.25
CA LYS A 66 23.22 -12.46 21.23
C LYS A 66 24.56 -11.71 21.21
N ILE A 67 24.79 -10.86 20.20
CA ILE A 67 26.05 -10.13 20.06
C ILE A 67 26.04 -8.92 21.01
N PRO A 68 26.97 -8.85 21.97
CA PRO A 68 27.03 -7.72 22.90
C PRO A 68 27.37 -6.42 22.15
N GLY A 69 26.49 -5.42 22.29
CA GLY A 69 26.64 -4.11 21.65
C GLY A 69 25.71 -3.86 20.47
N LEU A 70 25.02 -4.89 19.95
CA LEU A 70 23.97 -4.71 18.94
C LEU A 70 22.64 -4.30 19.60
N LYS A 71 22.15 -3.09 19.28
CA LYS A 71 20.82 -2.64 19.72
C LYS A 71 19.80 -2.85 18.60
N SER A 72 18.68 -3.48 18.94
CA SER A 72 17.57 -3.67 18.00
C SER A 72 17.04 -2.30 17.53
N GLY A 73 16.89 -2.13 16.22
CA GLY A 73 16.42 -0.88 15.60
C GLY A 73 17.52 0.11 15.21
N VAL A 74 18.79 -0.15 15.55
CA VAL A 74 19.93 0.61 15.01
C VAL A 74 20.47 -0.14 13.80
N THR A 75 20.32 0.45 12.61
CA THR A 75 20.89 -0.11 11.38
C THR A 75 22.39 0.09 11.39
N ILE A 76 23.13 -1.02 11.41
CA ILE A 76 24.59 -1.01 11.36
C ILE A 76 25.02 -0.79 9.91
N SER A 77 25.95 0.13 9.70
CA SER A 77 26.51 0.41 8.38
C SER A 77 27.66 -0.58 8.09
N SER A 78 27.97 -0.79 6.80
CA SER A 78 29.12 -1.61 6.37
C SER A 78 30.47 -1.07 6.84
N GLU A 79 30.51 0.15 7.35
CA GLU A 79 31.71 0.84 7.82
C GLU A 79 31.96 0.61 9.33
N ASP A 80 31.00 0.03 10.05
CA ASP A 80 31.11 -0.21 11.49
C ASP A 80 31.92 -1.48 11.79
N PRO A 81 32.87 -1.45 12.75
CA PRO A 81 33.62 -2.65 13.16
C PRO A 81 32.74 -3.78 13.72
N LEU A 82 31.53 -3.44 14.18
CA LEU A 82 30.54 -4.41 14.64
C LEU A 82 29.91 -5.20 13.48
N PHE A 83 29.90 -4.64 12.27
CA PHE A 83 29.40 -5.31 11.08
C PHE A 83 30.24 -6.53 10.74
N GLU A 84 31.57 -6.42 10.79
CA GLU A 84 32.47 -7.56 10.52
C GLU A 84 32.23 -8.70 11.50
N LYS A 85 32.13 -8.40 12.80
CA LYS A 85 31.83 -9.41 13.83
C LYS A 85 30.48 -10.08 13.60
N ALA A 86 29.45 -9.31 13.25
CA ALA A 86 28.14 -9.83 12.92
C ALA A 86 28.19 -10.73 11.68
N GLN A 87 28.91 -10.32 10.64
CA GLN A 87 29.07 -11.09 9.41
C GLN A 87 29.86 -12.39 9.63
N GLU A 88 30.88 -12.39 10.50
CA GLU A 88 31.62 -13.60 10.90
C GLU A 88 30.73 -14.61 11.64
N GLU A 89 29.86 -14.16 12.55
CA GLU A 89 28.92 -15.04 13.25
C GLU A 89 27.88 -15.64 12.29
N ILE A 90 27.46 -14.89 11.27
CA ILE A 90 26.58 -15.39 10.20
C ILE A 90 27.31 -16.44 9.36
N GLU A 91 28.59 -16.24 9.04
CA GLU A 91 29.39 -17.24 8.34
C GLU A 91 29.52 -18.54 9.12
N LYS A 92 29.80 -18.45 10.43
CA LYS A 92 29.82 -19.64 11.31
C LYS A 92 28.47 -20.35 11.33
N TRP A 93 27.38 -19.60 11.37
CA TRP A 93 26.04 -20.18 11.31
C TRP A 93 25.78 -20.89 9.98
N VAL A 94 26.18 -20.30 8.86
CA VAL A 94 26.07 -20.94 7.53
C VAL A 94 26.84 -22.25 7.48
N ASP A 95 28.06 -22.29 8.05
CA ASP A 95 28.89 -23.50 8.09
C ASP A 95 28.28 -24.59 9.00
N GLN A 96 27.56 -24.21 10.06
CA GLN A 96 26.91 -25.14 11.00
C GLN A 96 25.53 -25.63 10.51
N THR A 97 24.84 -24.85 9.69
CA THR A 97 23.46 -25.12 9.30
C THR A 97 23.39 -26.25 8.28
N LYS A 98 22.62 -27.31 8.58
CA LYS A 98 22.37 -28.39 7.62
C LYS A 98 21.30 -27.96 6.62
N LYS A 99 21.49 -28.35 5.35
CA LYS A 99 20.51 -28.08 4.29
C LYS A 99 19.13 -28.68 4.55
N SER A 100 19.06 -29.73 5.37
CA SER A 100 17.80 -30.40 5.76
C SER A 100 16.89 -29.53 6.62
N ASP A 101 17.45 -28.58 7.35
CA ASP A 101 16.72 -27.81 8.36
C ASP A 101 16.06 -26.57 7.74
N ILE A 102 16.40 -26.30 6.47
CA ILE A 102 15.90 -25.16 5.71
C ILE A 102 14.55 -25.56 5.12
N PRO A 103 13.47 -24.83 5.44
CA PRO A 103 12.17 -25.12 4.86
C PRO A 103 12.26 -24.90 3.34
N ASN A 104 11.96 -25.97 2.59
CA ASN A 104 11.87 -25.89 1.14
C ASN A 104 10.82 -24.84 0.77
N PRO A 105 11.14 -23.92 -0.16
CA PRO A 105 10.15 -22.97 -0.62
C PRO A 105 8.96 -23.75 -1.19
N GLU A 106 7.75 -23.44 -0.73
CA GLU A 106 6.54 -24.02 -1.25
C GLU A 106 6.51 -23.75 -2.76
N ILE A 107 6.72 -24.79 -3.56
CA ILE A 107 6.71 -24.66 -5.01
C ILE A 107 5.28 -24.28 -5.38
N GLU A 108 5.07 -23.05 -5.82
CA GLU A 108 3.78 -22.63 -6.35
C GLU A 108 3.37 -23.56 -7.50
N THR A 109 2.49 -24.50 -7.21
CA THR A 109 1.94 -25.40 -8.22
C THR A 109 1.20 -24.60 -9.29
N ALA A 110 1.09 -25.16 -10.50
CA ALA A 110 0.32 -24.52 -11.58
C ALA A 110 -1.13 -24.18 -11.13
N SER A 111 -1.70 -25.00 -10.24
CA SER A 111 -3.02 -24.79 -9.64
C SER A 111 -3.06 -23.55 -8.74
N THR A 112 -2.08 -23.33 -7.85
CA THR A 112 -2.06 -22.16 -6.96
C THR A 112 -1.84 -20.86 -7.75
N ARG A 113 -0.97 -20.89 -8.77
CA ARG A 113 -0.80 -19.75 -9.69
C ARG A 113 -2.08 -19.40 -10.43
N LYS A 114 -2.82 -20.41 -10.90
CA LYS A 114 -4.11 -20.20 -11.57
C LYS A 114 -5.14 -19.57 -10.62
N LYS A 115 -5.27 -20.08 -9.40
CA LYS A 115 -6.16 -19.50 -8.37
C LYS A 115 -5.79 -18.05 -8.04
N ALA A 116 -4.51 -17.75 -7.89
CA ALA A 116 -4.05 -16.39 -7.63
C ALA A 116 -4.37 -15.44 -8.80
N ALA A 117 -4.19 -15.90 -10.05
CA ALA A 117 -4.56 -15.14 -11.24
C ALA A 117 -6.07 -14.89 -11.34
N GLU A 118 -6.89 -15.91 -11.03
CA GLU A 118 -8.35 -15.79 -10.99
C GLU A 118 -8.81 -14.81 -9.90
N GLN A 119 -8.22 -14.87 -8.71
CA GLN A 119 -8.50 -13.92 -7.62
C GLN A 119 -8.09 -12.49 -8.00
N ALA A 120 -6.93 -12.31 -8.62
CA ALA A 120 -6.48 -11.01 -9.10
C ALA A 120 -7.42 -10.45 -10.18
N LEU A 121 -7.88 -11.30 -11.10
CA LEU A 121 -8.87 -10.93 -12.12
C LEU A 121 -10.20 -10.52 -11.48
N TYR A 122 -10.69 -11.30 -10.50
CA TYR A 122 -11.90 -10.96 -9.75
C TYR A 122 -11.77 -9.62 -9.03
N ILE A 123 -10.67 -9.38 -8.32
CA ILE A 123 -10.39 -8.11 -7.65
C ILE A 123 -10.36 -6.96 -8.65
N THR A 124 -9.73 -7.16 -9.82
CA THR A 124 -9.60 -6.13 -10.85
C THR A 124 -10.95 -5.78 -11.47
N GLN A 125 -11.77 -6.79 -11.77
CA GLN A 125 -13.14 -6.62 -12.25
C GLN A 125 -14.02 -5.93 -11.19
N TYR A 126 -13.92 -6.35 -9.93
CA TYR A 126 -14.66 -5.77 -8.82
C TYR A 126 -14.30 -4.30 -8.57
N LEU A 127 -13.01 -3.96 -8.70
CA LEU A 127 -12.51 -2.58 -8.57
C LEU A 127 -12.73 -1.73 -9.84
N GLY A 128 -13.25 -2.31 -10.92
CA GLY A 128 -13.61 -1.59 -12.14
C GLY A 128 -12.43 -1.15 -13.01
N ASN A 129 -11.25 -1.74 -12.82
CA ASN A 129 -10.13 -1.53 -13.72
C ASN A 129 -10.34 -2.39 -14.98
N SER A 130 -10.39 -1.77 -16.16
CA SER A 130 -10.51 -2.48 -17.42
C SER A 130 -9.21 -3.22 -17.72
N LEU A 131 -9.22 -4.55 -17.61
CA LEU A 131 -8.18 -5.38 -18.20
C LEU A 131 -8.63 -5.84 -19.58
N GLN A 132 -7.80 -5.61 -20.58
CA GLN A 132 -7.87 -6.32 -21.84
C GLN A 132 -7.56 -7.80 -21.55
N ARG A 133 -8.48 -8.71 -21.89
CA ARG A 133 -8.13 -10.13 -21.99
C ARG A 133 -7.10 -10.29 -23.11
N LYS A 134 -6.21 -11.27 -22.98
CA LYS A 134 -5.23 -11.63 -24.03
C LYS A 134 -5.89 -11.97 -25.38
N ASP A 135 -7.17 -12.27 -25.35
CA ASP A 135 -7.98 -12.72 -26.49
C ASP A 135 -8.67 -11.55 -27.23
N GLY A 136 -8.34 -10.30 -26.88
CA GLY A 136 -8.89 -9.10 -27.53
C GLY A 136 -10.35 -8.77 -27.21
N ALA A 137 -11.08 -9.68 -26.57
CA ALA A 137 -12.45 -9.44 -26.14
C ALA A 137 -12.52 -8.37 -25.04
N MET A 138 -13.13 -7.22 -25.35
CA MET A 138 -13.53 -6.22 -24.35
C MET A 138 -14.66 -6.80 -23.51
N VAL A 139 -14.41 -7.02 -22.21
CA VAL A 139 -15.53 -7.16 -21.27
C VAL A 139 -16.01 -5.75 -21.00
N GLU A 140 -17.22 -5.44 -21.47
CA GLU A 140 -17.87 -4.17 -21.18
C GLU A 140 -17.96 -3.98 -19.67
N SER A 141 -17.08 -3.12 -19.16
CA SER A 141 -17.25 -2.61 -17.82
C SER A 141 -18.54 -1.80 -17.79
N ARG A 142 -19.32 -1.94 -16.72
CA ARG A 142 -20.51 -1.11 -16.48
C ARG A 142 -20.25 0.36 -16.84
N PRO A 143 -21.23 1.04 -17.48
CA PRO A 143 -21.09 2.42 -17.91
C PRO A 143 -20.58 3.30 -16.77
N LYS A 144 -19.75 4.30 -17.11
CA LYS A 144 -19.00 5.15 -16.16
C LYS A 144 -19.90 5.83 -15.12
N GLU A 145 -21.18 6.00 -15.45
CA GLU A 145 -22.24 6.60 -14.62
C GLU A 145 -22.75 5.65 -13.51
N GLU A 146 -22.58 4.34 -13.65
CA GLU A 146 -22.92 3.34 -12.62
C GLU A 146 -21.77 3.09 -11.62
N ARG A 147 -20.59 3.70 -11.82
CA ARG A 147 -19.42 3.52 -10.97
C ARG A 147 -19.48 4.40 -9.72
N VAL A 148 -20.48 4.19 -8.89
CA VAL A 148 -20.54 4.82 -7.57
C VAL A 148 -19.45 4.19 -6.69
N SER A 149 -18.43 4.96 -6.31
CA SER A 149 -17.39 4.53 -5.38
C SER A 149 -17.79 4.75 -3.91
N PHE A 150 -17.08 4.14 -2.96
CA PHE A 150 -17.29 4.40 -1.53
C PHE A 150 -17.05 5.86 -1.13
N THR A 151 -16.30 6.63 -1.91
CA THR A 151 -16.15 8.09 -1.72
C THR A 151 -17.47 8.82 -1.96
N HIS A 152 -18.25 8.39 -2.96
CA HIS A 152 -19.56 8.96 -3.25
C HIS A 152 -20.58 8.58 -2.17
N ALA A 153 -20.56 7.32 -1.73
CA ALA A 153 -21.38 6.85 -0.61
C ALA A 153 -21.08 7.62 0.68
N TRP A 154 -19.80 7.89 0.95
CA TRP A 154 -19.38 8.75 2.07
C TRP A 154 -19.93 10.18 1.96
N ASN A 155 -19.84 10.79 0.78
CA ASN A 155 -20.38 12.13 0.56
C ASN A 155 -21.89 12.18 0.79
N TYR A 156 -22.61 11.16 0.31
CA TYR A 156 -24.04 11.00 0.54
C TYR A 156 -24.39 10.81 2.01
N PHE A 157 -23.72 9.89 2.69
CA PHE A 157 -23.87 9.66 4.13
C PHE A 157 -23.67 10.96 4.93
N ARG A 158 -22.59 11.70 4.64
CA ARG A 158 -22.30 12.99 5.28
C ARG A 158 -23.40 14.04 5.02
N SER A 159 -24.01 14.04 3.83
CA SER A 159 -25.07 14.99 3.48
C SER A 159 -26.37 14.72 4.25
N ILE A 160 -26.69 13.46 4.54
CA ILE A 160 -27.89 13.07 5.27
C ILE A 160 -27.67 13.19 6.79
N CYS A 161 -26.62 12.55 7.29
CA CYS A 161 -26.34 12.53 8.72
C CYS A 161 -25.80 13.86 9.26
N GLY A 162 -25.39 14.80 8.39
CA GLY A 162 -24.89 16.11 8.81
C GLY A 162 -25.84 16.91 9.71
N LYS A 163 -27.15 16.64 9.65
CA LYS A 163 -28.16 17.25 10.52
C LYS A 163 -28.23 16.62 11.92
N GLU A 164 -28.02 15.31 12.01
CA GLU A 164 -28.10 14.53 13.25
C GLU A 164 -26.90 14.76 14.17
N PHE A 165 -25.72 15.03 13.58
CA PHE A 165 -24.48 15.30 14.32
C PHE A 165 -24.25 16.80 14.55
N ARG A 166 -25.32 17.60 14.62
CA ARG A 166 -25.22 19.02 14.96
C ARG A 166 -25.09 19.16 16.48
N LYS A 167 -24.02 19.82 16.94
CA LYS A 167 -23.83 20.16 18.36
C LYS A 167 -24.80 21.26 18.78
N GLU A 168 -25.00 21.42 20.08
CA GLU A 168 -25.81 22.51 20.67
C GLU A 168 -25.35 23.90 20.18
N ASP A 169 -24.05 24.07 19.90
CA ASP A 169 -23.46 25.30 19.33
C ASP A 169 -23.79 25.55 17.84
N GLY A 170 -24.65 24.74 17.22
CA GLY A 170 -25.02 24.84 15.80
C GLY A 170 -23.96 24.34 14.80
N LYS A 171 -22.77 23.97 15.27
CA LYS A 171 -21.67 23.42 14.45
C LYS A 171 -21.83 21.91 14.26
N ILE A 172 -21.55 21.42 13.05
CA ILE A 172 -21.58 19.98 12.74
C ILE A 172 -20.33 19.31 13.30
N ASP A 173 -20.53 18.27 14.13
CA ASP A 173 -19.45 17.42 14.62
C ASP A 173 -18.93 16.48 13.52
N GLN A 174 -17.95 16.97 12.77
CA GLN A 174 -17.32 16.19 11.71
C GLN A 174 -16.61 14.95 12.26
N GLN A 175 -16.08 15.00 13.49
CA GLN A 175 -15.32 13.90 14.07
C GLN A 175 -16.23 12.75 14.48
N ALA A 176 -17.42 13.05 15.00
CA ALA A 176 -18.45 12.05 15.27
C ALA A 176 -18.93 11.35 13.99
N ILE A 177 -19.19 12.12 12.91
CA ILE A 177 -19.60 11.56 11.61
C ILE A 177 -18.53 10.62 11.03
N VAL A 178 -17.26 11.04 11.05
CA VAL A 178 -16.14 10.22 10.57
C VAL A 178 -16.00 8.94 11.41
N SER A 179 -16.15 9.04 12.73
CA SER A 179 -16.05 7.90 13.63
C SER A 179 -17.18 6.89 13.36
N LYS A 180 -18.41 7.38 13.16
CA LYS A 180 -19.56 6.54 12.80
C LYS A 180 -19.38 5.83 11.46
N TRP A 181 -18.85 6.51 10.45
CA TRP A 181 -18.55 5.86 9.17
C TRP A 181 -17.41 4.85 9.28
N LYS A 182 -16.39 5.10 10.09
CA LYS A 182 -15.31 4.12 10.31
C LYS A 182 -15.81 2.86 11.01
N SER A 183 -16.72 2.98 11.97
CA SER A 183 -17.28 1.84 12.69
C SER A 183 -18.27 1.01 11.87
N MET A 184 -18.86 1.57 10.80
CA MET A 184 -19.72 0.81 9.89
C MET A 184 -18.97 -0.29 9.13
N SER A 185 -19.62 -1.44 9.03
CA SER A 185 -19.20 -2.58 8.21
C SER A 185 -19.24 -2.25 6.72
N LYS A 186 -18.62 -3.11 5.90
CA LYS A 186 -18.65 -2.96 4.43
C LYS A 186 -20.05 -3.13 3.85
N ILE A 187 -20.92 -3.92 4.52
CA ILE A 187 -22.29 -4.18 4.09
C ILE A 187 -23.13 -2.89 4.27
N GLU A 188 -23.11 -2.30 5.46
CA GLU A 188 -23.81 -1.04 5.75
C GLU A 188 -23.33 0.10 4.81
N LYS A 189 -22.02 0.19 4.55
CA LYS A 189 -21.48 1.17 3.60
C LYS A 189 -21.98 0.93 2.17
N ASN A 190 -22.27 -0.31 1.81
CA ASN A 190 -22.80 -0.66 0.49
C ASN A 190 -24.28 -0.28 0.37
N GLU A 191 -25.06 -0.32 1.46
CA GLU A 191 -26.45 0.17 1.47
C GLU A 191 -26.51 1.67 1.14
N TYR A 192 -25.62 2.49 1.72
CA TYR A 192 -25.52 3.92 1.37
C TYR A 192 -25.07 4.15 -0.07
N ARG A 193 -24.27 3.23 -0.62
CA ARG A 193 -23.84 3.27 -2.01
C ARG A 193 -25.03 3.00 -2.95
N GLU A 194 -25.84 1.98 -2.64
CA GLU A 194 -27.05 1.65 -3.40
C GLU A 194 -28.11 2.75 -3.29
N ALA A 195 -28.29 3.33 -2.09
CA ALA A 195 -29.16 4.48 -1.89
C ALA A 195 -28.70 5.68 -2.73
N TYR A 196 -27.40 5.95 -2.79
CA TYR A 196 -26.87 7.00 -3.67
C TYR A 196 -27.07 6.71 -5.15
N MET A 197 -27.02 5.44 -5.58
CA MET A 197 -27.34 5.07 -6.97
C MET A 197 -28.79 5.43 -7.33
N LYS A 198 -29.75 5.25 -6.41
CA LYS A 198 -31.14 5.67 -6.62
C LYS A 198 -31.26 7.19 -6.77
N VAL A 199 -30.52 7.96 -5.98
CA VAL A 199 -30.48 9.43 -6.09
C VAL A 199 -29.93 9.88 -7.45
N LEU A 200 -28.93 9.19 -7.99
CA LEU A 200 -28.41 9.45 -9.33
C LEU A 200 -29.44 9.10 -10.42
N GLN A 201 -30.21 8.02 -10.25
CA GLN A 201 -31.30 7.66 -11.17
C GLN A 201 -32.41 8.73 -11.21
N GLU A 202 -32.64 9.42 -10.09
CA GLU A 202 -33.56 10.58 -10.03
C GLU A 202 -32.99 11.86 -10.66
N GLY A 203 -31.77 11.84 -11.22
CA GLY A 203 -31.12 13.00 -11.82
C GLY A 203 -30.52 14.00 -10.80
N LYS A 204 -30.37 13.58 -9.55
CA LYS A 204 -29.80 14.38 -8.45
C LYS A 204 -28.41 13.87 -8.08
N GLU A 205 -27.57 14.74 -7.54
CA GLU A 205 -26.20 14.43 -7.12
C GLU A 205 -25.87 15.13 -5.80
N VAL A 206 -24.94 14.58 -5.01
CA VAL A 206 -24.42 15.28 -3.83
C VAL A 206 -23.31 16.25 -4.24
N PHE A 207 -23.55 17.55 -4.05
CA PHE A 207 -22.60 18.61 -4.30
C PHE A 207 -22.44 19.49 -3.05
N MET A 208 -21.19 19.71 -2.62
CA MET A 208 -20.86 20.50 -1.42
C MET A 208 -21.63 20.08 -0.14
N GLY A 209 -21.95 18.79 -0.02
CA GLY A 209 -22.67 18.26 1.15
C GLY A 209 -24.18 18.48 1.12
N LYS A 210 -24.75 18.96 0.01
CA LYS A 210 -26.20 19.01 -0.23
C LYS A 210 -26.55 18.15 -1.44
N ILE A 211 -27.75 17.56 -1.46
CA ILE A 211 -28.29 16.89 -2.64
C ILE A 211 -28.86 17.99 -3.55
N VAL A 212 -28.32 18.11 -4.75
CA VAL A 212 -28.69 19.12 -5.76
C VAL A 212 -29.04 18.43 -7.08
N THR A 213 -29.75 19.12 -7.96
CA THR A 213 -29.97 18.63 -9.33
C THR A 213 -28.69 18.75 -10.16
N ARG A 214 -28.56 17.88 -11.17
CA ARG A 214 -27.41 17.92 -12.10
C ARG A 214 -27.29 19.27 -12.80
N GLU A 215 -28.43 19.84 -13.20
CA GLU A 215 -28.52 21.15 -13.85
C GLU A 215 -27.95 22.27 -12.98
N PHE A 216 -28.29 22.29 -11.69
CA PHE A 216 -27.78 23.28 -10.75
C PHE A 216 -26.25 23.23 -10.61
N LYS A 217 -25.69 22.02 -10.55
CA LYS A 217 -24.23 21.83 -10.49
C LYS A 217 -23.55 22.31 -11.76
N ASP A 218 -24.12 22.02 -12.93
CA ASP A 218 -23.58 22.43 -14.21
C ASP A 218 -23.65 23.95 -14.40
N GLU A 219 -24.74 24.60 -13.98
CA GLU A 219 -24.85 26.06 -13.95
C GLU A 219 -23.84 26.70 -12.99
N TRP A 220 -23.68 26.13 -11.80
CA TRP A 220 -22.70 26.61 -10.83
C TRP A 220 -21.26 26.50 -11.38
N LEU A 221 -20.94 25.39 -12.03
CA LEU A 221 -19.64 25.19 -12.67
C LEU A 221 -19.42 26.12 -13.87
N LYS A 222 -20.46 26.40 -14.67
CA LYS A 222 -20.42 27.38 -15.76
C LYS A 222 -20.18 28.79 -15.21
N LYS A 223 -20.92 29.22 -14.19
CA LYS A 223 -20.72 30.51 -13.50
C LYS A 223 -19.31 30.63 -12.92
N ARG A 224 -18.80 29.58 -12.29
CA ARG A 224 -17.43 29.55 -11.76
C ARG A 224 -16.37 29.62 -12.86
N LYS A 225 -16.54 28.90 -13.98
CA LYS A 225 -15.58 28.97 -15.09
C LYS A 225 -15.59 30.36 -15.76
N ALA A 226 -16.76 30.98 -15.87
CA ALA A 226 -16.89 32.36 -16.35
C ALA A 226 -16.24 33.37 -15.40
N SER A 227 -16.28 33.13 -14.08
CA SER A 227 -15.64 33.99 -13.08
C SER A 227 -14.12 33.76 -12.93
N VAL A 228 -13.61 32.58 -13.27
CA VAL A 228 -12.17 32.25 -13.18
C VAL A 228 -11.31 33.04 -14.20
N GLY A 229 -11.93 33.67 -15.21
CA GLY A 229 -11.29 34.70 -16.04
C GLY A 229 -11.10 36.06 -15.34
N ARG A 230 -11.68 36.27 -14.15
CA ARG A 230 -11.55 37.50 -13.34
C ARG A 230 -11.35 37.18 -11.85
N GLY A 231 -10.24 36.54 -11.50
CA GLY A 231 -9.80 36.39 -10.11
C GLY A 231 -10.66 35.47 -9.23
N ARG A 232 -10.04 34.89 -8.19
CA ARG A 232 -10.71 33.99 -7.23
C ARG A 232 -11.83 34.74 -6.48
N PRO A 233 -13.10 34.26 -6.47
CA PRO A 233 -14.10 34.84 -5.58
C PRO A 233 -13.79 34.46 -4.13
N ARG A 234 -13.92 35.45 -3.23
CA ARG A 234 -13.73 35.27 -1.77
C ARG A 234 -15.02 34.72 -1.17
N LYS A 235 -14.87 34.02 -0.04
CA LYS A 235 -15.91 33.33 0.76
C LYS A 235 -17.20 34.12 1.09
N LYS A 236 -17.26 35.43 0.83
CA LYS A 236 -18.41 36.29 1.18
C LYS A 236 -19.57 36.19 0.20
N ASP A 237 -19.32 35.79 -1.05
CA ASP A 237 -20.36 35.75 -2.11
C ASP A 237 -21.32 34.54 -1.98
N LEU A 238 -21.24 33.77 -0.90
CA LEU A 238 -22.01 32.55 -0.66
C LEU A 238 -23.14 32.73 0.36
N GLU A 239 -23.17 33.83 1.12
CA GLU A 239 -24.25 34.08 2.10
C GLU A 239 -25.46 34.79 1.47
N GLU A 240 -25.28 35.47 0.33
CA GLU A 240 -26.31 36.30 -0.33
C GLU A 240 -27.29 35.54 -1.24
N ILE A 241 -27.17 34.21 -1.38
CA ILE A 241 -28.05 33.40 -2.26
C ILE A 241 -29.03 32.54 -1.41
N SER A 242 -29.26 32.94 -0.16
CA SER A 242 -30.13 32.22 0.78
C SER A 242 -31.39 32.97 1.20
N ASP A 243 -31.76 34.03 0.47
CA ASP A 243 -33.09 34.65 0.54
C ASP A 243 -33.86 34.43 -0.78
#